data_AF-A0A0F3GI52-F1
#
_entry.id   AF-A0A0F3GI52-F1
#
_cell.length_a   1.000
_cell.length_b   1.000
_cell.length_c   1.000
_cell.angle_alpha   90.00
_cell.angle_beta   90.00
_cell.angle_gamma   90.00
#
_symmetry.space_group_name_H-M   'P 1'
#
loop_
_entity.id
_entity.type
_entity.pdbx_description
1 polymer ?
#
loop_
_entity_poly.entity_id
_entity_poly.type
_entity_poly.pdbx_seq_one_letter_code
_entity_poly.pdbx_strand_id
1 'polypeptide(L)'
;FSIGLSWLFSAINVFHKDTSVVLGVVINIWFWLTPIVYGIEVLPKQFHVILKLNPIFYIAQGYRESFVYAVPLWNHMYQGAYFWFVTLTMLVVGGYVFKKLKPEFAEML
;
A
#
# COMPACT_ATOMS: atom_id res chain seq x y z
N PHE A 1 7.00 -0.52 -1.26
CA PHE A 1 5.62 -1.05 -1.22
C PHE A 1 4.98 -1.07 -2.61
N SER A 2 4.75 0.09 -3.24
CA SER A 2 3.97 0.19 -4.50
C SER A 2 4.52 -0.67 -5.64
N ILE A 3 5.84 -0.75 -5.81
CA ILE A 3 6.46 -1.61 -6.84
C ILE A 3 6.16 -3.10 -6.60
N GLY A 4 6.26 -3.57 -5.36
CA GLY A 4 5.95 -4.96 -5.01
C GLY A 4 4.47 -5.28 -5.26
N LEU A 5 3.58 -4.34 -4.93
CA LEU A 5 2.15 -4.43 -5.23
C LEU A 5 1.91 -4.46 -6.75
N SER A 6 2.56 -3.59 -7.51
CA SER A 6 2.46 -3.54 -8.98
C SER A 6 2.94 -4.83 -9.63
N TRP A 7 4.00 -5.46 -9.12
CA TRP A 7 4.45 -6.76 -9.62
C TRP A 7 3.45 -7.87 -9.36
N LEU A 8 2.81 -7.89 -8.18
CA LEU A 8 1.74 -8.84 -7.88
C LEU A 8 0.55 -8.66 -8.83
N PHE A 9 0.05 -7.43 -8.93
CA PHE A 9 -1.13 -7.14 -9.73
C PHE A 9 -0.90 -7.26 -11.23
N SER A 10 0.29 -6.86 -11.72
CA SER A 10 0.70 -7.07 -13.10
C SER A 10 0.72 -8.56 -13.44
N ALA A 11 1.24 -9.40 -12.53
CA ALA A 11 1.27 -10.83 -12.77
C ALA A 11 -0.14 -11.45 -12.87
N ILE A 12 -1.09 -11.00 -12.05
CA ILE A 12 -2.48 -11.47 -12.09
C ILE A 12 -3.21 -10.96 -13.34
N ASN A 13 -2.93 -9.73 -13.76
CA ASN A 13 -3.61 -9.09 -14.90
C ASN A 13 -3.36 -9.79 -16.24
N VAL A 14 -2.26 -10.54 -16.40
CA VAL A 14 -2.01 -11.31 -17.63
C VAL A 14 -2.97 -12.49 -17.76
N PHE A 15 -3.37 -13.11 -16.64
CA PHE A 15 -4.35 -14.21 -16.64
C PHE A 15 -5.79 -13.69 -16.72
N HIS A 16 -6.07 -12.56 -16.06
CA HIS A 16 -7.40 -11.97 -15.99
C HIS A 16 -7.36 -10.49 -16.39
N LYS A 17 -7.75 -10.19 -17.63
CA LYS A 17 -7.75 -8.83 -18.21
C LYS A 17 -8.62 -7.83 -17.42
N ASP A 18 -9.64 -8.32 -16.72
CA ASP A 18 -10.54 -7.49 -15.89
C ASP A 18 -9.91 -7.02 -14.56
N THR A 19 -8.73 -7.56 -14.20
CA THR A 19 -8.03 -7.19 -12.97
C THR A 19 -7.71 -5.69 -12.93
N SER A 20 -7.37 -5.09 -14.07
CA SER A 20 -7.10 -3.65 -14.18
C SER A 20 -8.30 -2.77 -13.81
N VAL A 21 -9.51 -3.15 -14.25
CA VAL A 21 -10.76 -2.45 -13.94
C VAL A 21 -11.12 -2.58 -12.47
N VAL A 22 -11.05 -3.80 -11.93
CA VAL A 22 -11.30 -4.08 -10.51
C VAL A 22 -10.31 -3.31 -9.62
N LEU A 23 -9.04 -3.27 -9.99
CA LEU A 23 -8.02 -2.52 -9.27
C LEU A 23 -8.33 -1.02 -9.20
N GLY A 24 -8.83 -0.44 -10.29
CA GLY A 24 -9.26 0.96 -10.30
C GLY A 24 -10.34 1.24 -9.25
N VAL A 25 -11.36 0.36 -9.16
CA VAL A 25 -12.43 0.47 -8.16
C VAL A 25 -11.89 0.29 -6.75
N VAL A 26 -11.04 -0.72 -6.53
CA VAL A 26 -10.44 -1.00 -5.21
C VAL A 26 -9.58 0.16 -4.74
N ILE A 27 -8.74 0.74 -5.60
CA ILE A 27 -7.91 1.90 -5.27
C ILE A 27 -8.78 3.11 -4.91
N ASN A 28 -9.88 3.32 -5.63
CA ASN A 28 -10.80 4.42 -5.32
C ASN A 28 -11.42 4.26 -3.92
N ILE A 29 -11.94 3.07 -3.61
CA ILE A 29 -12.49 2.77 -2.27
C ILE A 29 -11.41 2.92 -1.19
N TRP A 30 -10.20 2.39 -1.45
CA TRP A 30 -9.09 2.47 -0.51
C TRP A 30 -8.69 3.92 -0.25
N PHE A 31 -8.67 4.78 -1.27
CA PHE A 31 -8.38 6.21 -1.10
C PHE A 31 -9.31 6.87 -0.08
N TRP A 32 -10.62 6.60 -0.14
CA TRP A 32 -11.59 7.14 0.82
C TRP A 32 -11.51 6.50 2.20
N LEU A 33 -11.12 5.23 2.28
CA LEU A 33 -10.97 4.50 3.53
C LEU A 33 -9.74 4.95 4.32
N THR A 34 -8.71 5.43 3.62
CA THR A 34 -7.51 5.99 4.26
C THR A 34 -7.76 7.47 4.56
N PRO A 35 -7.52 7.96 5.80
CA PRO A 35 -7.72 9.37 6.16
C PRO A 35 -6.62 10.28 5.56
N ILE A 36 -6.60 10.39 4.22
CA ILE A 36 -5.70 11.26 3.47
C ILE A 36 -6.29 12.68 3.43
N VAL A 37 -7.59 12.79 3.16
CA VAL A 37 -8.31 14.06 3.01
C VAL A 37 -8.78 14.60 4.37
N TYR A 38 -9.17 13.71 5.28
CA TYR A 38 -9.70 14.07 6.60
C TYR A 38 -8.71 13.75 7.73
N GLY A 39 -8.91 14.34 8.90
CA GLY A 39 -8.17 14.04 10.12
C GLY A 39 -8.57 12.68 10.70
N ILE A 40 -7.60 11.92 11.25
CA ILE A 40 -7.92 10.69 11.99
C ILE A 40 -8.77 10.98 13.24
N GLU A 41 -8.73 12.21 13.75
CA GLU A 41 -9.52 12.71 14.87
C GLU A 41 -11.04 12.59 14.67
N VAL A 42 -11.51 12.59 13.41
CA VAL A 42 -12.93 12.47 13.06
C VAL A 42 -13.43 11.03 13.28
N LEU A 43 -12.52 10.05 13.29
CA LEU A 43 -12.86 8.65 13.49
C LEU A 43 -12.84 8.24 14.98
N PRO A 44 -13.73 7.32 15.39
CA PRO A 44 -13.65 6.71 16.72
C PRO A 44 -12.31 6.02 16.97
N LYS A 45 -11.78 6.10 18.20
CA LYS A 45 -10.47 5.56 18.60
C LYS A 45 -10.26 4.08 18.25
N GLN A 46 -11.33 3.30 18.22
CA GLN A 46 -11.34 1.88 17.86
C GLN A 46 -10.86 1.63 16.41
N PHE A 47 -11.15 2.55 15.48
CA PHE A 47 -10.65 2.45 14.10
C PHE A 47 -9.21 2.94 13.94
N HIS A 48 -8.67 3.68 14.92
CA HIS A 48 -7.31 4.22 14.84
C HIS A 48 -6.27 3.10 14.79
N VAL A 49 -6.52 1.97 15.47
CA VAL A 49 -5.60 0.81 15.46
C VAL A 49 -5.54 0.18 14.07
N ILE A 50 -6.69 0.00 13.43
CA ILE A 50 -6.78 -0.57 12.08
C ILE A 50 -6.12 0.35 11.06
N LEU A 51 -6.34 1.66 11.19
CA LEU A 51 -5.72 2.65 10.31
C LEU A 51 -4.20 2.74 10.49
N LYS A 52 -3.71 2.65 11.73
CA LYS A 52 -2.27 2.61 12.02
C LYS A 52 -1.56 1.38 11.46
N LEU A 53 -2.27 0.27 11.23
CA LEU A 53 -1.73 -0.91 10.56
C LEU A 53 -1.59 -0.71 9.05
N ASN A 54 -2.25 0.28 8.46
CA ASN A 54 -2.18 0.53 7.03
C ASN A 54 -0.84 1.22 6.67
N PRO A 55 0.03 0.63 5.83
CA PRO A 55 1.30 1.25 5.46
C PRO A 55 1.13 2.57 4.68
N ILE A 56 0.01 2.77 4.00
CA ILE A 56 -0.30 4.02 3.30
C ILE A 56 -0.65 5.13 4.31
N PHE A 57 -1.27 4.78 5.44
CA PHE A 57 -1.59 5.73 6.50
C PHE A 57 -0.32 6.34 7.10
N TYR A 58 0.72 5.53 7.34
CA TYR A 58 2.01 6.02 7.83
C TYR A 58 2.61 7.10 6.91
N ILE A 59 2.55 6.88 5.59
CA ILE A 59 3.02 7.86 4.60
C ILE A 59 2.16 9.13 4.69
N ALA A 60 0.84 9.01 4.59
CA ALA A 60 -0.06 10.18 4.56
C ALA A 60 0.03 11.03 5.85
N GLN A 61 0.04 10.39 7.01
CA GLN A 61 0.19 11.03 8.32
C GLN A 61 1.56 11.70 8.44
N GLY A 62 2.64 11.00 8.05
CA GLY A 62 3.99 11.53 8.09
C GLY A 62 4.18 12.77 7.20
N TYR A 63 3.59 12.77 5.99
CA TYR A 63 3.56 13.95 5.14
C TYR A 63 2.81 15.10 5.82
N ARG A 64 1.62 14.87 6.38
CA ARG A 64 0.87 15.92 7.08
C ARG A 64 1.66 16.48 8.28
N GLU A 65 2.27 15.63 9.08
CA GLU A 65 3.03 16.02 10.26
C GLU A 65 4.29 16.83 9.93
N SER A 66 5.01 16.44 8.89
CA SER A 66 6.20 17.17 8.44
C SER A 66 5.88 18.49 7.76
N PHE A 67 4.79 18.57 6.99
CA PHE A 67 4.42 19.82 6.29
C PHE A 67 3.63 20.80 7.15
N VAL A 68 2.71 20.32 8.00
CA VAL A 68 1.79 21.18 8.78
C VAL A 68 2.36 21.48 10.16
N TYR A 69 2.97 20.49 10.81
CA TYR A 69 3.40 20.58 12.20
C TYR A 69 4.93 20.65 12.37
N ALA A 70 5.68 20.63 11.26
CA ALA A 70 7.15 20.56 11.22
C ALA A 70 7.74 19.42 12.08
N VAL A 71 6.94 18.37 12.33
CA VAL A 71 7.38 17.19 13.08
C VAL A 71 8.09 16.26 12.11
N PRO A 72 9.36 15.94 12.35
CA PRO A 72 10.12 15.17 11.40
C PRO A 72 9.77 13.68 11.51
N LEU A 73 9.67 12.99 10.38
CA LEU A 73 9.17 11.61 10.21
C LEU A 73 9.76 10.57 11.19
N TRP A 74 11.02 10.77 11.58
CA TRP A 74 11.78 9.93 12.53
C TRP A 74 11.18 9.86 13.94
N ASN A 75 10.29 10.79 14.30
CA ASN A 75 9.63 10.79 15.60
C ASN A 75 8.76 9.54 15.81
N HIS A 76 8.31 8.91 14.72
CA HIS A 76 7.51 7.69 14.71
C HIS A 76 8.34 6.45 14.30
N MET A 77 9.50 6.26 14.91
CA MET A 77 10.46 5.18 14.59
C MET A 77 9.83 3.77 14.53
N TYR A 78 8.92 3.43 15.45
CA TYR A 78 8.22 2.14 15.45
C TYR A 78 7.34 1.92 14.21
N GLN A 79 6.63 2.96 13.77
CA GLN A 79 5.79 2.89 12.58
C GLN A 79 6.64 2.86 11.31
N GLY A 80 7.78 3.58 11.30
CA GLY A 80 8.76 3.52 10.22
C GLY A 80 9.37 2.13 10.05
N ALA A 81 9.77 1.48 11.15
CA ALA A 81 10.30 0.12 11.11
C ALA A 81 9.26 -0.88 10.58
N TYR A 82 8.01 -0.78 11.04
CA TYR A 82 6.89 -1.59 10.53
C TYR A 82 6.67 -1.36 9.02
N PHE A 83 6.65 -0.10 8.58
CA PHE A 83 6.49 0.25 7.16
C PHE A 83 7.59 -0.35 6.28
N TRP A 84 8.84 -0.27 6.71
CA TRP A 84 9.98 -0.84 5.97
C TRP A 84 9.92 -2.36 5.92
N PHE A 85 9.54 -3.01 7.03
CA PHE A 85 9.33 -4.46 7.07
C PHE A 85 8.24 -4.91 6.10
N VAL A 86 7.08 -4.23 6.09
CA VAL A 86 5.98 -4.51 5.15
C VAL A 86 6.39 -4.22 3.71
N THR A 87 7.15 -3.15 3.47
CA THR A 87 7.66 -2.80 2.14
C THR A 87 8.60 -3.87 1.60
N LEU A 88 9.53 -4.36 2.42
CA LEU A 88 10.51 -5.36 2.01
C LEU A 88 9.83 -6.71 1.74
N THR A 89 8.93 -7.14 2.64
CA THR A 89 8.14 -8.37 2.44
C THR A 89 7.30 -8.29 1.17
N MET A 90 6.58 -7.19 0.93
CA MET A 90 5.83 -7.02 -0.33
C MET A 90 6.71 -7.02 -1.58
N LEU A 91 7.92 -6.46 -1.50
CA LEU A 91 8.84 -6.43 -2.62
C LEU A 91 9.40 -7.82 -2.94
N VAL A 92 9.77 -8.59 -1.91
CA VAL A 92 10.25 -9.97 -2.06
C VAL A 92 9.13 -10.88 -2.58
N VAL A 93 7.94 -10.80 -1.98
CA VAL A 93 6.78 -11.60 -2.39
C VAL A 93 6.35 -11.24 -3.81
N GLY A 94 6.22 -9.95 -4.12
CA GLY A 94 5.86 -9.50 -5.47
C GLY A 94 6.87 -9.87 -6.53
N GLY A 95 8.17 -9.75 -6.23
CA GLY A 95 9.23 -10.19 -7.12
C GLY A 95 9.27 -11.70 -7.34
N TYR A 96 9.04 -12.49 -6.27
CA TYR A 96 8.99 -13.94 -6.35
C TYR A 96 7.80 -14.43 -7.19
N VAL A 97 6.60 -13.90 -6.94
CA VAL A 97 5.39 -14.21 -7.69
C VAL A 97 5.58 -13.83 -9.16
N PHE A 98 6.03 -12.60 -9.44
CA PHE A 98 6.28 -12.16 -10.82
C PHE A 98 7.29 -13.06 -11.55
N LYS A 99 8.36 -13.49 -10.88
CA LYS A 99 9.35 -14.41 -11.46
C LYS A 99 8.77 -15.81 -11.71
N LYS A 100 7.88 -16.29 -10.83
CA LYS A 100 7.24 -17.61 -10.94
C LYS A 100 6.21 -17.67 -12.06
N LEU A 101 5.47 -16.60 -12.31
CA LEU A 101 4.47 -16.52 -13.39
C LEU A 101 5.06 -16.08 -14.74
N LYS A 102 6.32 -15.62 -14.75
CA LYS A 102 7.06 -15.29 -15.99
C LYS A 102 7.07 -16.39 -17.07
N PRO A 103 7.18 -17.69 -16.76
CA PRO A 103 7.15 -18.77 -17.76
C PRO A 103 5.78 -18.92 -18.43
N GLU A 104 4.69 -18.78 -17.67
CA GLU A 104 3.32 -18.89 -18.19
C GLU A 104 2.94 -17.70 -19.09
N PHE A 105 3.55 -16.53 -18.90
CA PHE A 105 3.38 -15.40 -19.83
C PHE A 105 3.86 -15.70 -21.25
N ALA A 106 4.83 -16.61 -21.41
CA ALA A 106 5.35 -16.98 -22.72
C ALA A 106 4.42 -17.96 -23.47
N GLU A 107 3.52 -18.65 -22.77
CA GLU A 107 2.55 -19.58 -23.38
C GLU A 107 1.20 -18.91 -23.72
N MET A 108 0.86 -17.79 -23.06
CA MET A 108 -0.40 -17.06 -23.28
C MET A 108 -0.32 -15.90 -24.30
N LEU A 109 0.86 -15.62 -24.84
CA LEU A 109 1.10 -14.66 -25.94
C LEU A 109 1.10 -15.38 -27.30
#